data_AF-A0A2B1DM23-F1
#
_entry.id   AF-A0A2B1DM23-F1
#
_cell.length_a   1.000
_cell.length_b   1.000
_cell.length_c   1.000
_cell.angle_alpha   90.00
_cell.angle_beta   90.00
_cell.angle_gamma   90.00
#
_symmetry.space_group_name_H-M   'P 1'
#
loop_
_entity.id
_entity.type
_entity.pdbx_description
1 polymer ?
#
loop_
_entity_poly.entity_id
_entity_poly.type
_entity_poly.pdbx_seq_one_letter_code
_entity_poly.pdbx_strand_id
1 'polypeptide(L)'
;MKNNRKIILFFISIITITVLAYYLCIKDKNANLISDKDIQNKNFLDDKKAMLYFSSTADQDLDGKGISYAIFINKQGIASGYKMGGLELGGIGVSDDKKQVLLESKDTIKFLGETPTTHKIKYQHTGDFNGYLANQKIFVNIYNSGMNKENGNYDSNVLFGNEKVIHKSNIPHFIISSGLDGEYILVATQDLVTNKYELKRLSFNDAIMNIENITELNVNGKEDHANLSPILVDSENYYMVMSTIDKDDPLKGKTFLLRTNKTTLEQNTIFMYNEKNSTATSPFSLNNSAYIYNDELYFINGLGDVYTYNPKNDAMSHKFSIDYHVKDGVRYNEQTYFENDSLYVLRYDEKRNNKYYIERYNLKTGKRISEQEIQGIESILATVKGGKKVYAYDFKMLLSKTDD
;
A
#
# COMPACT_ATOMS: atom_id res chain seq x y z
N MET A 1 32.24 55.59 -10.89
CA MET A 1 31.29 54.62 -11.50
C MET A 1 31.47 53.15 -11.07
N LYS A 2 32.69 52.61 -10.92
CA LYS A 2 32.90 51.20 -10.51
C LYS A 2 32.38 50.85 -9.10
N ASN A 3 32.49 51.75 -8.11
CA ASN A 3 32.03 51.48 -6.74
C ASN A 3 30.51 51.43 -6.58
N ASN A 4 29.77 52.35 -7.23
CA ASN A 4 28.30 52.35 -7.16
C ASN A 4 27.70 51.08 -7.78
N ARG A 5 28.33 50.53 -8.83
CA ARG A 5 27.90 49.29 -9.47
C ARG A 5 28.08 48.06 -8.56
N LYS A 6 29.15 48.02 -7.75
CA LYS A 6 29.38 46.98 -6.75
C LYS A 6 28.37 47.06 -5.59
N ILE A 7 28.04 48.27 -5.14
CA ILE A 7 27.04 48.50 -4.09
C ILE A 7 25.64 48.08 -4.57
N ILE A 8 25.27 48.46 -5.80
CA ILE A 8 23.98 48.06 -6.39
C ILE A 8 23.89 46.53 -6.55
N LEU A 9 24.95 45.87 -7.03
CA LEU A 9 24.98 44.40 -7.14
C LEU A 9 24.88 43.70 -5.78
N PHE A 10 25.48 44.27 -4.74
CA PHE A 10 25.38 43.76 -3.37
C PHE A 10 23.96 43.89 -2.79
N PHE A 11 23.27 45.00 -3.03
CA PHE A 11 21.87 45.14 -2.62
C PHE A 11 20.94 44.21 -3.41
N ILE A 12 21.17 44.04 -4.71
CA ILE A 12 20.40 43.10 -5.54
C ILE A 12 20.62 41.66 -5.06
N SER A 13 21.85 41.25 -4.74
CA SER A 13 22.09 39.89 -4.23
C SER A 13 21.41 39.66 -2.88
N ILE A 14 21.44 40.63 -1.96
CA ILE A 14 20.73 40.54 -0.68
C ILE A 14 19.22 40.44 -0.90
N ILE A 15 18.63 41.28 -1.74
CA ILE A 15 17.20 41.23 -2.04
C ILE A 15 16.84 39.88 -2.67
N THR A 16 17.64 39.38 -3.60
CA THR A 16 17.40 38.09 -4.25
C THR A 16 17.47 36.94 -3.26
N ILE A 17 18.48 36.92 -2.36
CA ILE A 17 18.61 35.91 -1.30
C ILE A 17 17.44 36.01 -0.32
N THR A 18 17.00 37.23 0.03
CA THR A 18 15.91 37.45 0.98
C THR A 18 14.56 37.02 0.38
N VAL A 19 14.31 37.32 -0.89
CA VAL A 19 13.12 36.86 -1.63
C VAL A 19 13.15 35.34 -1.80
N LEU A 20 14.31 34.75 -2.10
CA LEU A 20 14.46 33.30 -2.21
C LEU A 20 14.23 32.62 -0.85
N ALA A 21 14.80 33.15 0.23
CA ALA A 21 14.60 32.64 1.59
C ALA A 21 13.14 32.81 2.04
N TYR A 22 12.50 33.94 1.73
CA TYR A 22 11.08 34.18 2.00
C TYR A 22 10.18 33.22 1.23
N TYR A 23 10.45 32.99 -0.06
CA TYR A 23 9.69 32.05 -0.90
C TYR A 23 9.84 30.60 -0.40
N LEU A 24 11.06 30.20 -0.02
CA LEU A 24 11.33 28.89 0.58
C LEU A 24 10.62 28.73 1.95
N CYS A 25 10.58 29.77 2.78
CA CYS A 25 9.91 29.75 4.08
C CYS A 25 8.37 29.81 3.99
N ILE A 26 7.79 30.47 2.97
CA ILE A 26 6.33 30.52 2.79
C ILE A 26 5.78 29.20 2.26
N LYS A 27 6.51 28.52 1.37
CA LYS A 27 6.07 27.23 0.83
C LYS A 27 5.82 26.20 1.96
N ASP A 28 6.64 26.25 3.01
CA ASP A 28 6.47 25.42 4.20
C ASP A 28 5.29 25.86 5.11
N LYS A 29 4.96 27.16 5.17
CA LYS A 29 3.87 27.68 6.04
C LYS A 29 2.46 27.28 5.59
N ASN A 30 2.28 26.92 4.32
CA ASN A 30 0.99 26.53 3.78
C ASN A 30 0.72 25.01 3.89
N ALA A 31 1.70 24.21 4.33
CA ALA A 31 1.50 22.78 4.54
C ALA A 31 0.71 22.55 5.84
N ASN A 32 -0.45 21.91 5.72
CA ASN A 32 -1.27 21.52 6.87
C ASN A 32 -0.66 20.29 7.56
N LEU A 33 0.37 20.50 8.38
CA LEU A 33 1.05 19.44 9.12
C LEU A 33 0.45 19.25 10.52
N ILE A 34 0.25 17.99 10.88
CA ILE A 34 -0.37 17.54 12.13
C ILE A 34 0.72 17.30 13.17
N SER A 35 0.50 17.75 14.41
CA SER A 35 1.41 17.47 15.52
C SER A 35 1.12 16.11 16.18
N ASP A 36 2.08 15.60 16.96
CA ASP A 36 1.85 14.42 17.81
C ASP A 36 0.66 14.60 18.75
N LYS A 37 0.42 15.82 19.24
CA LYS A 37 -0.70 16.09 20.15
C LYS A 37 -2.05 15.93 19.44
N ASP A 38 -2.14 16.40 18.20
CA ASP A 38 -3.41 16.41 17.45
C ASP A 38 -3.80 15.00 17.03
N ILE A 39 -2.83 14.21 16.55
CA ILE A 39 -3.09 12.84 16.08
C ILE A 39 -3.40 11.89 17.24
N GLN A 40 -3.02 12.23 18.48
CA GLN A 40 -3.36 11.47 19.68
C GLN A 40 -4.73 11.87 20.27
N ASN A 41 -5.52 12.69 19.58
CA ASN A 41 -6.91 12.92 19.98
C ASN A 41 -7.77 11.71 19.62
N LYS A 42 -8.56 11.22 20.56
CA LYS A 42 -9.42 10.04 20.37
C LYS A 42 -10.45 10.19 19.24
N ASN A 43 -10.87 11.42 18.94
CA ASN A 43 -11.85 11.74 17.91
C ASN A 43 -11.17 12.22 16.60
N PHE A 44 -9.85 12.02 16.46
CA PHE A 44 -9.09 12.53 15.31
C PHE A 44 -9.57 11.95 13.97
N LEU A 45 -10.15 10.74 13.98
CA LEU A 45 -10.59 10.04 12.77
C LEU A 45 -12.02 10.41 12.34
N ASP A 46 -12.83 11.03 13.21
CA ASP A 46 -14.28 11.20 13.01
C ASP A 46 -14.66 11.97 11.73
N ASP A 47 -13.82 12.90 11.29
CA ASP A 47 -14.01 13.71 10.09
C ASP A 47 -13.20 13.23 8.88
N LYS A 48 -12.44 12.13 9.02
CA LYS A 48 -11.57 11.60 7.97
C LYS A 48 -12.34 10.66 7.06
N LYS A 49 -12.14 10.83 5.76
CA LYS A 49 -12.76 10.04 4.69
C LYS A 49 -11.78 9.03 4.09
N ALA A 50 -10.51 9.41 3.99
CA ALA A 50 -9.49 8.59 3.37
C ALA A 50 -8.13 8.86 3.98
N MET A 51 -7.21 7.94 3.76
CA MET A 51 -5.84 8.03 4.23
C MET A 51 -4.86 7.48 3.19
N LEU A 52 -3.71 8.15 3.07
CA LEU A 52 -2.60 7.76 2.21
C LEU A 52 -1.33 7.58 3.03
N TYR A 53 -0.54 6.58 2.65
CA TYR A 53 0.79 6.35 3.19
C TYR A 53 1.84 6.66 2.13
N PHE A 54 2.71 7.63 2.43
CA PHE A 54 3.87 7.97 1.63
C PHE A 54 5.14 7.67 2.38
N SER A 55 6.17 7.18 1.70
CA SER A 55 7.47 6.95 2.32
C SER A 55 8.63 7.02 1.34
N SER A 56 9.82 7.30 1.86
CA SER A 56 11.06 7.11 1.14
C SER A 56 11.35 5.62 0.91
N THR A 57 12.04 5.31 -0.17
CA THR A 57 12.56 3.96 -0.44
C THR A 57 13.67 3.59 0.55
N ALA A 58 13.97 2.29 0.74
CA ALA A 58 14.94 1.83 1.73
C ALA A 58 16.38 2.27 1.40
N ASP A 59 16.74 2.39 0.11
CA ASP A 59 18.02 2.95 -0.32
C ASP A 59 18.18 4.43 0.09
N GLN A 60 17.07 5.16 0.21
CA GLN A 60 17.05 6.53 0.70
C GLN A 60 17.08 6.61 2.25
N ASP A 61 16.88 5.52 3.00
CA ASP A 61 16.98 5.49 4.48
C ASP A 61 18.29 4.85 4.99
N LEU A 62 19.29 4.61 4.13
CA LEU A 62 20.58 4.07 4.56
C LEU A 62 21.31 4.96 5.59
N ASP A 63 21.04 6.26 5.60
CA ASP A 63 21.56 7.22 6.60
C ASP A 63 20.67 7.37 7.84
N GLY A 64 19.59 6.58 7.93
CA GLY A 64 18.61 6.65 8.99
C GLY A 64 17.72 7.90 8.94
N LYS A 65 17.70 8.67 7.84
CA LYS A 65 16.94 9.92 7.70
C LYS A 65 15.80 9.84 6.68
N GLY A 66 15.38 8.63 6.31
CA GLY A 66 14.15 8.36 5.57
C GLY A 66 12.93 8.93 6.28
N ILE A 67 11.93 9.31 5.49
CA ILE A 67 10.76 10.06 5.94
C ILE A 67 9.51 9.39 5.38
N SER A 68 8.49 9.25 6.22
CA SER A 68 7.14 8.88 5.82
C SER A 68 6.14 9.99 6.14
N TYR A 69 5.01 9.97 5.45
CA TYR A 69 3.82 10.75 5.79
C TYR A 69 2.59 9.86 5.82
N ALA A 70 1.82 10.01 6.88
CA ALA A 70 0.41 9.65 6.92
C ALA A 70 -0.38 10.89 6.50
N ILE A 71 -1.03 10.85 5.33
CA ILE A 71 -1.85 11.97 4.84
C ILE A 71 -3.31 11.60 5.00
N PHE A 72 -4.04 12.37 5.81
CA PHE A 72 -5.46 12.21 6.07
C PHE A 72 -6.25 13.18 5.19
N ILE A 73 -7.31 12.69 4.56
CA ILE A 73 -8.21 13.49 3.73
C ILE A 73 -9.56 13.54 4.43
N ASN A 74 -10.03 14.75 4.74
CA ASN A 74 -11.34 14.91 5.38
C ASN A 74 -12.49 14.79 4.37
N LYS A 75 -13.74 14.80 4.86
CA LYS A 75 -14.94 14.69 4.01
C LYS A 75 -15.04 15.81 2.95
N GLN A 76 -14.41 16.97 3.17
CA GLN A 76 -14.37 18.10 2.24
C GLN A 76 -13.22 18.03 1.22
N GLY A 77 -12.36 17.00 1.27
CA GLY A 77 -11.23 16.86 0.36
C GLY A 77 -10.01 17.68 0.78
N ILE A 78 -9.90 18.12 2.03
CA ILE A 78 -8.73 18.83 2.54
C ILE A 78 -7.77 17.82 3.18
N ALA A 79 -6.51 17.85 2.73
CA ALA A 79 -5.45 16.99 3.25
C ALA A 79 -4.75 17.61 4.48
N SER A 80 -4.38 16.74 5.42
CA SER A 80 -3.48 17.05 6.53
C SER A 80 -2.45 15.95 6.70
N GLY A 81 -1.18 16.32 6.88
CA GLY A 81 -0.05 15.39 6.86
C GLY A 81 0.59 15.20 8.23
N TYR A 82 0.74 13.97 8.67
CA TYR A 82 1.53 13.60 9.85
C TYR A 82 2.86 13.00 9.42
N LYS A 83 3.97 13.63 9.81
CA LYS A 83 5.32 13.21 9.44
C LYS A 83 5.83 12.11 10.38
N MET A 84 6.44 11.08 9.81
CA MET A 84 6.95 9.90 10.52
C MET A 84 8.35 9.50 10.01
N GLY A 85 8.99 8.55 10.68
CA GLY A 85 10.21 7.91 10.18
C GLY A 85 9.93 7.02 8.96
N GLY A 86 10.83 7.05 7.98
CA GLY A 86 10.70 6.29 6.72
C GLY A 86 10.56 4.80 6.93
N LEU A 87 9.66 4.16 6.18
CA LEU A 87 9.52 2.70 6.05
C LEU A 87 9.02 2.42 4.64
N GLU A 88 9.86 1.85 3.79
CA GLU A 88 9.47 1.51 2.41
C GLU A 88 8.41 0.41 2.44
N LEU A 89 7.44 0.42 1.51
CA LEU A 89 6.35 -0.57 1.46
C LEU A 89 5.55 -0.71 2.78
N GLY A 90 5.62 0.29 3.67
CA GLY A 90 4.76 0.36 4.84
C GLY A 90 3.32 0.66 4.44
N GLY A 91 2.38 0.43 5.36
CA GLY A 91 0.96 0.64 5.08
C GLY A 91 0.12 1.06 6.27
N ILE A 92 -1.19 0.90 6.10
CA ILE A 92 -2.23 1.39 7.01
C ILE A 92 -3.11 0.21 7.43
N GLY A 93 -3.10 -0.09 8.72
CA GLY A 93 -4.09 -1.01 9.31
C GLY A 93 -5.36 -0.25 9.66
N VAL A 94 -6.53 -0.79 9.32
CA VAL A 94 -7.84 -0.19 9.67
C VAL A 94 -8.72 -1.27 10.29
N SER A 95 -9.36 -0.98 11.43
CA SER A 95 -10.34 -1.88 12.03
C SER A 95 -11.62 -1.97 11.19
N ASP A 96 -12.37 -3.08 11.31
CA ASP A 96 -13.60 -3.29 10.55
C ASP A 96 -14.68 -2.21 10.78
N ASP A 97 -14.74 -1.68 12.01
CA ASP A 97 -15.63 -0.59 12.38
C ASP A 97 -15.09 0.80 12.04
N LYS A 98 -13.88 0.86 11.46
CA LYS A 98 -13.15 2.07 11.05
C LYS A 98 -12.83 3.04 12.19
N LYS A 99 -12.98 2.61 13.45
CA LYS A 99 -12.75 3.46 14.62
C LYS A 99 -11.31 3.46 15.11
N GLN A 100 -10.50 2.51 14.65
CA GLN A 100 -9.09 2.43 14.96
C GLN A 100 -8.27 2.31 13.68
N VAL A 101 -7.15 3.04 13.68
CA VAL A 101 -6.15 2.98 12.61
C VAL A 101 -4.80 2.68 13.24
N LEU A 102 -4.06 1.76 12.65
CA LEU A 102 -2.67 1.48 12.96
C LEU A 102 -1.77 2.11 11.89
N LEU A 103 -0.84 2.95 12.33
CA LEU A 103 0.23 3.49 11.52
C LEU A 103 1.57 2.90 11.90
N GLU A 104 2.41 2.68 10.91
CA GLU A 104 3.76 2.20 11.11
C GLU A 104 4.82 3.12 10.52
N SER A 105 5.98 3.05 11.14
CA SER A 105 7.23 3.67 10.75
C SER A 105 8.34 2.70 11.11
N LYS A 106 9.58 2.95 10.67
CA LYS A 106 10.69 2.03 10.93
C LYS A 106 10.84 1.59 12.38
N ASP A 107 10.59 2.45 13.36
CA ASP A 107 10.86 2.16 14.78
C ASP A 107 9.66 2.40 15.70
N THR A 108 8.48 2.74 15.16
CA THR A 108 7.25 2.88 15.95
C THR A 108 6.01 2.34 15.25
N ILE A 109 5.10 1.80 16.06
CA ILE A 109 3.70 1.55 15.71
C ILE A 109 2.82 2.51 16.51
N LYS A 110 1.82 3.10 15.87
CA LYS A 110 0.92 4.06 16.47
C LYS A 110 -0.53 3.67 16.22
N PHE A 111 -1.30 3.57 17.28
CA PHE A 111 -2.75 3.40 17.25
C PHE A 111 -3.41 4.77 17.35
N LEU A 112 -4.39 5.00 16.48
CA LEU A 112 -5.22 6.22 16.41
C LEU A 112 -6.68 5.86 16.64
N GLY A 113 -7.51 6.85 16.98
CA GLY A 113 -8.93 6.66 17.26
C GLY A 113 -9.18 6.46 18.75
N GLU A 114 -10.14 5.60 19.12
CA GLU A 114 -10.71 5.55 20.48
C GLU A 114 -9.69 5.47 21.62
N THR A 115 -8.60 4.71 21.44
CA THR A 115 -7.52 4.56 22.43
C THR A 115 -6.16 4.81 21.78
N PRO A 116 -5.77 6.08 21.59
CA PRO A 116 -4.56 6.42 20.86
C PRO A 116 -3.34 6.08 21.71
N THR A 117 -2.36 5.39 21.13
CA THR A 117 -1.14 4.94 21.83
C THR A 117 0.01 4.81 20.83
N THR A 118 1.25 4.88 21.31
CA THR A 118 2.45 4.67 20.49
C THR A 118 3.36 3.64 21.16
N HIS A 119 3.80 2.65 20.39
CA HIS A 119 4.73 1.60 20.80
C HIS A 119 6.04 1.76 20.06
N LYS A 120 7.16 1.65 20.77
CA LYS A 120 8.48 1.52 20.14
C LYS A 120 8.70 0.09 19.70
N ILE A 121 9.22 -0.09 18.49
CA ILE A 121 9.51 -1.41 17.92
C ILE A 121 10.98 -1.47 17.50
N LYS A 122 11.44 -2.68 17.14
CA LYS A 122 12.76 -2.84 16.52
C LYS A 122 12.66 -2.27 15.10
N TYR A 123 13.72 -1.59 14.67
CA TYR A 123 13.87 -1.05 13.31
C TYR A 123 13.41 -2.06 12.23
N GLN A 124 12.57 -1.62 11.30
CA GLN A 124 12.12 -2.31 10.09
C GLN A 124 12.48 -1.51 8.83
N HIS A 125 12.93 -2.18 7.78
CA HIS A 125 13.32 -1.55 6.50
C HIS A 125 12.16 -1.49 5.50
N THR A 126 11.41 -2.58 5.39
CA THR A 126 10.36 -2.78 4.37
C THR A 126 9.13 -3.46 4.97
N GLY A 127 7.94 -2.90 4.73
CA GLY A 127 6.66 -3.52 5.05
C GLY A 127 6.24 -4.56 4.00
N ASP A 128 5.17 -5.29 4.31
CA ASP A 128 4.50 -6.22 3.40
C ASP A 128 2.98 -6.18 3.58
N PHE A 129 2.50 -6.39 4.83
CA PHE A 129 1.07 -6.54 5.11
C PHE A 129 0.65 -5.77 6.36
N ASN A 130 -0.56 -5.20 6.33
CA ASN A 130 -1.23 -4.57 7.45
C ASN A 130 -2.70 -5.01 7.48
N GLY A 131 -3.06 -5.88 8.41
CA GLY A 131 -4.40 -6.44 8.54
C GLY A 131 -5.00 -6.30 9.93
N TYR A 132 -6.30 -6.53 10.03
CA TYR A 132 -7.04 -6.55 11.28
C TYR A 132 -7.82 -7.85 11.41
N LEU A 133 -7.68 -8.53 12.54
CA LEU A 133 -8.41 -9.74 12.90
C LEU A 133 -9.52 -9.36 13.87
N ALA A 134 -10.74 -9.21 13.35
CA ALA A 134 -11.86 -8.61 14.08
C ALA A 134 -12.29 -9.40 15.32
N ASN A 135 -12.27 -10.73 15.26
CA ASN A 135 -12.70 -11.58 16.37
C ASN A 135 -11.72 -11.49 17.56
N GLN A 136 -10.43 -11.40 17.27
CA GLN A 136 -9.36 -11.22 18.26
C GLN A 136 -9.15 -9.74 18.65
N LYS A 137 -9.66 -8.81 17.84
CA LYS A 137 -9.43 -7.36 17.93
C LYS A 137 -7.95 -7.00 17.95
N ILE A 138 -7.18 -7.62 17.06
CA ILE A 138 -5.75 -7.35 16.91
C ILE A 138 -5.43 -6.89 15.49
N PHE A 139 -4.45 -6.03 15.38
CA PHE A 139 -3.77 -5.74 14.13
C PHE A 139 -2.59 -6.69 13.95
N VAL A 140 -2.28 -7.00 12.70
CA VAL A 140 -1.14 -7.82 12.29
C VAL A 140 -0.37 -7.05 11.22
N ASN A 141 0.93 -6.85 11.46
CA ASN A 141 1.86 -6.23 10.54
C ASN A 141 2.97 -7.22 10.20
N ILE A 142 3.28 -7.37 8.91
CA ILE A 142 4.35 -8.23 8.42
C ILE A 142 5.38 -7.37 7.70
N TYR A 143 6.66 -7.65 7.96
CA TYR A 143 7.79 -6.94 7.39
C TYR A 143 8.75 -7.92 6.75
N ASN A 144 9.10 -7.71 5.48
CA ASN A 144 10.21 -8.41 4.85
C ASN A 144 11.52 -7.82 5.42
N SER A 145 12.16 -8.52 6.37
CA SER A 145 13.17 -7.91 7.27
C SER A 145 14.62 -8.16 6.88
N GLY A 146 14.86 -9.02 5.89
CA GLY A 146 16.17 -9.26 5.30
C GLY A 146 16.80 -10.59 5.69
N MET A 147 18.02 -10.82 5.20
CA MET A 147 18.74 -12.08 5.42
C MET A 147 19.26 -12.20 6.86
N ASN A 148 18.96 -13.31 7.49
CA ASN A 148 19.53 -13.71 8.77
C ASN A 148 20.93 -14.30 8.57
N LYS A 149 21.93 -13.67 9.18
CA LYS A 149 23.34 -14.05 9.02
C LYS A 149 23.72 -15.34 9.73
N GLU A 150 22.94 -15.78 10.71
CA GLU A 150 23.26 -16.94 11.54
C GLU A 150 22.81 -18.25 10.88
N ASN A 151 21.64 -18.27 10.25
CA ASN A 151 21.08 -19.46 9.62
C ASN A 151 20.98 -19.38 8.09
N GLY A 152 21.25 -18.22 7.49
CA GLY A 152 21.20 -18.00 6.04
C GLY A 152 19.79 -17.88 5.45
N ASN A 153 18.74 -17.92 6.28
CA ASN A 153 17.36 -17.76 5.82
C ASN A 153 17.00 -16.28 5.68
N TYR A 154 15.94 -15.99 4.92
CA TYR A 154 15.31 -14.68 4.95
C TYR A 154 14.34 -14.60 6.13
N ASP A 155 14.41 -13.54 6.93
CA ASP A 155 13.49 -13.32 8.05
C ASP A 155 12.42 -12.30 7.68
N SER A 156 11.17 -12.65 7.99
CA SER A 156 10.03 -11.74 7.92
C SER A 156 9.41 -11.57 9.30
N ASN A 157 9.66 -10.41 9.92
CA ASN A 157 9.15 -10.09 11.25
C ASN A 157 7.63 -9.93 11.20
N VAL A 158 6.95 -10.44 12.22
CA VAL A 158 5.52 -10.25 12.43
C VAL A 158 5.30 -9.53 13.75
N LEU A 159 4.57 -8.42 13.71
CA LEU A 159 4.11 -7.71 14.89
C LEU A 159 2.59 -7.82 14.97
N PHE A 160 2.06 -8.25 16.09
CA PHE A 160 0.62 -8.40 16.25
C PHE A 160 0.14 -8.01 17.64
N GLY A 161 -1.07 -7.48 17.74
CA GLY A 161 -1.64 -7.05 19.01
C GLY A 161 -2.54 -5.83 18.86
N ASN A 162 -2.65 -5.04 19.90
CA ASN A 162 -3.55 -3.89 19.97
C ASN A 162 -2.90 -2.72 20.71
N GLU A 163 -3.69 -1.71 21.06
CA GLU A 163 -3.19 -0.50 21.71
C GLU A 163 -2.47 -0.77 23.04
N LYS A 164 -2.78 -1.88 23.71
CA LYS A 164 -2.22 -2.22 25.03
C LYS A 164 -0.89 -2.96 24.92
N VAL A 165 -0.78 -3.88 23.97
CA VAL A 165 0.36 -4.78 23.86
C VAL A 165 0.63 -5.16 22.40
N ILE A 166 1.91 -5.20 22.04
CA ILE A 166 2.40 -5.72 20.77
C ILE A 166 3.30 -6.92 21.04
N HIS A 167 2.94 -8.05 20.45
CA HIS A 167 3.72 -9.28 20.41
C HIS A 167 4.55 -9.34 19.13
N LYS A 168 5.58 -10.20 19.16
CA LYS A 168 6.53 -10.35 18.06
C LYS A 168 6.68 -11.82 17.70
N SER A 169 6.76 -12.09 16.41
CA SER A 169 7.09 -13.40 15.86
C SER A 169 7.89 -13.24 14.56
N ASN A 170 8.21 -14.34 13.90
CA ASN A 170 8.98 -14.37 12.66
C ASN A 170 8.52 -15.49 11.75
N ILE A 171 8.54 -15.24 10.44
CA ILE A 171 8.38 -16.22 9.38
C ILE A 171 9.74 -16.37 8.69
N PRO A 172 10.37 -17.55 8.67
CA PRO A 172 11.73 -17.72 8.16
C PRO A 172 11.77 -17.82 6.62
N HIS A 173 10.98 -16.99 5.92
CA HIS A 173 10.92 -16.92 4.46
C HIS A 173 10.60 -15.48 4.01
N PHE A 174 10.94 -15.17 2.77
CA PHE A 174 10.48 -13.95 2.11
C PHE A 174 8.98 -14.05 1.83
N ILE A 175 8.22 -12.98 2.09
CA ILE A 175 6.78 -12.91 1.79
C ILE A 175 6.60 -12.30 0.41
N ILE A 176 5.86 -12.99 -0.46
CA ILE A 176 5.52 -12.51 -1.81
C ILE A 176 4.09 -11.97 -1.90
N SER A 177 3.21 -12.42 -1.01
CA SER A 177 1.82 -11.97 -0.93
C SER A 177 1.23 -12.35 0.42
N SER A 178 0.28 -11.55 0.86
CA SER A 178 -0.46 -11.74 2.11
C SER A 178 -1.95 -11.48 1.89
N GLY A 179 -2.80 -12.10 2.72
CA GLY A 179 -4.24 -11.93 2.67
C GLY A 179 -4.95 -12.34 3.96
N LEU A 180 -6.25 -12.14 4.02
CA LEU A 180 -7.09 -12.41 5.20
C LEU A 180 -8.09 -13.54 4.88
N ASP A 181 -8.17 -14.55 5.75
CA ASP A 181 -9.20 -15.60 5.73
C ASP A 181 -9.90 -15.67 7.09
N GLY A 182 -10.87 -14.78 7.29
CA GLY A 182 -11.61 -14.68 8.55
C GLY A 182 -10.70 -14.38 9.74
N GLU A 183 -10.42 -15.39 10.55
CA GLU A 183 -9.56 -15.32 11.75
C GLU A 183 -8.09 -15.61 11.48
N TYR A 184 -7.72 -15.86 10.22
CA TYR A 184 -6.37 -16.22 9.82
C TYR A 184 -5.76 -15.20 8.88
N ILE A 185 -4.44 -15.07 8.95
CA ILE A 185 -3.65 -14.42 7.90
C ILE A 185 -3.09 -15.50 6.99
N LEU A 186 -3.28 -15.35 5.68
CA LEU A 186 -2.62 -16.17 4.67
C LEU A 186 -1.35 -15.46 4.22
N VAL A 187 -0.28 -16.24 4.05
CA VAL A 187 0.97 -15.75 3.46
C VAL A 187 1.45 -16.72 2.40
N ALA A 188 1.83 -16.19 1.26
CA ALA A 188 2.57 -16.90 0.24
C ALA A 188 4.04 -16.53 0.40
N THR A 189 4.88 -17.53 0.55
CA THR A 189 6.29 -17.35 0.85
C THR A 189 7.17 -17.90 -0.25
N GLN A 190 8.34 -17.31 -0.45
CA GLN A 190 9.37 -17.79 -1.36
C GLN A 190 10.64 -18.15 -0.57
N ASP A 191 11.14 -19.37 -0.79
CA ASP A 191 12.51 -19.72 -0.44
C ASP A 191 13.44 -19.18 -1.53
N LEU A 192 14.27 -18.20 -1.18
CA LEU A 192 15.16 -17.52 -2.13
C LEU A 192 16.32 -18.41 -2.62
N VAL A 193 16.58 -19.55 -1.98
CA VAL A 193 17.63 -20.51 -2.36
C VAL A 193 17.06 -21.59 -3.28
N THR A 194 15.93 -22.19 -2.89
CA THR A 194 15.33 -23.29 -3.66
C THR A 194 14.31 -22.82 -4.71
N ASN A 195 13.95 -21.53 -4.67
CA ASN A 195 12.87 -20.91 -5.45
C ASN A 195 11.52 -21.62 -5.30
N LYS A 196 11.29 -22.23 -4.13
CA LYS A 196 10.03 -22.88 -3.79
C LYS A 196 9.04 -21.87 -3.22
N TYR A 197 7.79 -22.03 -3.62
CA TYR A 197 6.69 -21.19 -3.17
C TYR A 197 5.76 -22.01 -2.29
N GLU A 198 5.38 -21.47 -1.15
CA GLU A 198 4.48 -22.16 -0.21
C GLU A 198 3.35 -21.22 0.22
N LEU A 199 2.15 -21.76 0.33
CA LEU A 199 1.02 -21.10 0.98
C LEU A 199 0.98 -21.56 2.43
N LYS A 200 0.96 -20.59 3.35
CA LYS A 200 0.90 -20.83 4.79
C LYS A 200 -0.25 -20.06 5.42
N ARG A 201 -0.69 -20.56 6.56
CA ARG A 201 -1.72 -19.97 7.41
C ARG A 201 -1.10 -19.56 8.73
N LEU A 202 -1.37 -18.33 9.16
CA LEU A 202 -0.99 -17.80 10.46
C LEU A 202 -2.24 -17.73 11.35
N SER A 203 -2.11 -18.24 12.57
CA SER A 203 -3.11 -18.08 13.63
C SER A 203 -2.48 -17.48 14.87
N PHE A 204 -3.28 -16.76 15.65
CA PHE A 204 -2.82 -16.00 16.80
C PHE A 204 -3.65 -16.37 18.02
N ASN A 205 -2.97 -16.74 19.11
CA ASN A 205 -3.59 -17.00 20.41
C ASN A 205 -2.77 -16.28 21.48
N ASP A 206 -3.39 -15.29 22.14
CA ASP A 206 -2.74 -14.40 23.09
C ASP A 206 -1.41 -13.83 22.54
N ALA A 207 -0.29 -14.28 23.09
CA ALA A 207 1.06 -13.84 22.76
C ALA A 207 1.79 -14.73 21.72
N ILE A 208 1.12 -15.77 21.20
CA ILE A 208 1.74 -16.80 20.35
C ILE A 208 1.14 -16.73 18.94
N MET A 209 2.04 -16.75 17.95
CA MET A 209 1.68 -16.97 16.55
C MET A 209 2.05 -18.42 16.16
N ASN A 210 1.11 -19.14 15.56
CA ASN A 210 1.37 -20.45 14.95
C ASN A 210 1.38 -20.32 13.43
N ILE A 211 2.28 -21.06 12.79
CA ILE A 211 2.41 -21.15 11.34
C ILE A 211 2.08 -22.56 10.91
N GLU A 212 1.16 -22.70 9.98
CA GLU A 212 0.79 -23.96 9.36
C GLU A 212 1.03 -23.89 7.85
N ASN A 213 1.76 -24.88 7.32
CA ASN A 213 1.91 -25.02 5.87
C ASN A 213 0.62 -25.61 5.30
N ILE A 214 0.00 -24.90 4.35
CA ILE A 214 -1.19 -25.40 3.64
C ILE A 214 -0.75 -26.30 2.48
N THR A 215 0.04 -25.75 1.56
CA THR A 215 0.51 -26.49 0.37
C THR A 215 1.70 -25.78 -0.30
N GLU A 216 2.46 -26.52 -1.10
CA GLU A 216 3.42 -25.93 -2.04
C GLU A 216 2.64 -25.34 -3.23
N LEU A 217 2.94 -24.11 -3.64
CA LEU A 217 2.30 -23.47 -4.78
C LEU A 217 2.94 -23.95 -6.08
N ASN A 218 2.14 -24.59 -6.93
CA ASN A 218 2.59 -25.12 -8.22
C ASN A 218 2.55 -24.02 -9.30
N VAL A 219 3.51 -23.11 -9.23
CA VAL A 219 3.82 -22.16 -10.30
C VAL A 219 4.81 -22.84 -11.26
N ASN A 220 4.30 -23.31 -12.40
CA ASN A 220 5.03 -24.19 -13.33
C ASN A 220 6.46 -23.72 -13.65
N GLY A 221 7.39 -24.68 -13.50
CA GLY A 221 8.74 -24.82 -14.06
C GLY A 221 9.47 -23.65 -14.75
N LYS A 222 10.63 -23.29 -14.18
CA LYS A 222 11.78 -22.55 -14.75
C LYS A 222 11.59 -21.06 -15.11
N GLU A 223 10.40 -20.51 -15.10
CA GLU A 223 10.16 -19.07 -15.31
C GLU A 223 10.06 -18.38 -13.95
N ASP A 224 10.57 -17.15 -13.87
CA ASP A 224 10.38 -16.32 -12.68
C ASP A 224 8.95 -15.78 -12.67
N HIS A 225 8.38 -15.65 -11.48
CA HIS A 225 7.01 -15.18 -11.29
C HIS A 225 6.99 -13.93 -10.42
N ALA A 226 6.13 -12.98 -10.78
CA ALA A 226 5.81 -11.84 -9.94
C ALA A 226 4.38 -11.98 -9.40
N ASN A 227 4.21 -11.69 -8.10
CA ASN A 227 2.89 -11.55 -7.52
C ASN A 227 2.30 -10.17 -7.89
N LEU A 228 1.00 -10.15 -8.20
CA LEU A 228 0.28 -8.94 -8.60
C LEU A 228 -0.92 -8.64 -7.70
N SER A 229 -1.23 -9.47 -6.69
CA SER A 229 -2.39 -9.25 -5.82
C SER A 229 -2.19 -9.68 -4.37
N PRO A 230 -3.05 -9.25 -3.43
CA PRO A 230 -3.20 -9.97 -2.17
C PRO A 230 -3.72 -11.39 -2.44
N ILE A 231 -3.65 -12.24 -1.41
CA ILE A 231 -4.32 -13.55 -1.42
C ILE A 231 -5.81 -13.32 -1.16
N LEU A 232 -6.64 -13.73 -2.11
CA LEU A 232 -8.09 -13.64 -2.01
C LEU A 232 -8.70 -15.00 -1.67
N VAL A 233 -9.88 -14.96 -1.07
CA VAL A 233 -10.48 -16.13 -0.44
C VAL A 233 -11.99 -16.13 -0.64
N ASP A 234 -12.53 -17.24 -1.15
CA ASP A 234 -13.96 -17.53 -1.07
C ASP A 234 -14.23 -18.76 -0.20
N SER A 235 -15.44 -19.31 -0.25
CA SER A 235 -15.83 -20.48 0.54
C SER A 235 -15.06 -21.76 0.18
N GLU A 236 -14.54 -21.88 -1.04
CA GLU A 236 -14.00 -23.13 -1.60
C GLU A 236 -12.52 -23.03 -1.99
N ASN A 237 -12.01 -21.82 -2.26
CA ASN A 237 -10.70 -21.63 -2.88
C ASN A 237 -9.92 -20.44 -2.30
N TYR A 238 -8.60 -20.53 -2.43
CA TYR A 238 -7.66 -19.43 -2.36
C TYR A 238 -7.29 -18.97 -3.77
N TYR A 239 -7.04 -17.68 -3.94
CA TYR A 239 -6.70 -17.09 -5.23
C TYR A 239 -5.53 -16.11 -5.13
N MET A 240 -4.68 -16.11 -6.17
CA MET A 240 -3.62 -15.13 -6.36
C MET A 240 -3.50 -14.75 -7.83
N VAL A 241 -3.34 -13.47 -8.14
CA VAL A 241 -3.00 -13.03 -9.49
C VAL A 241 -1.48 -12.95 -9.60
N MET A 242 -0.92 -13.65 -10.56
CA MET A 242 0.52 -13.74 -10.78
C MET A 242 0.84 -13.50 -12.26
N SER A 243 2.08 -13.12 -12.54
CA SER A 243 2.61 -13.04 -13.90
C SER A 243 3.89 -13.84 -14.06
N THR A 244 4.04 -14.49 -15.20
CA THR A 244 5.33 -15.02 -15.67
C THR A 244 6.22 -13.89 -16.19
N ILE A 245 7.52 -14.05 -16.08
CA ILE A 245 8.53 -13.16 -16.68
C ILE A 245 9.19 -13.90 -17.84
N ASP A 246 9.05 -13.36 -19.06
CA ASP A 246 9.69 -13.91 -20.25
C ASP A 246 11.22 -13.77 -20.15
N LYS A 247 11.94 -14.86 -20.45
CA LYS A 247 13.40 -14.93 -20.35
C LYS A 247 14.12 -14.08 -21.39
N ASP A 248 13.52 -13.93 -22.56
CA ASP A 248 14.12 -13.19 -23.68
C ASP A 248 13.75 -11.70 -23.61
N ASP A 249 12.64 -11.35 -22.95
CA ASP A 249 12.18 -9.98 -22.77
C ASP A 249 11.47 -9.80 -21.41
N PRO A 250 12.17 -9.34 -20.35
CA PRO A 250 11.60 -9.18 -19.01
C PRO A 250 10.41 -8.21 -18.92
N LEU A 251 10.14 -7.42 -19.97
CA LEU A 251 8.96 -6.57 -20.06
C LEU A 251 7.72 -7.33 -20.55
N LYS A 252 7.86 -8.60 -20.95
CA LYS A 252 6.76 -9.44 -21.41
C LYS A 252 6.50 -10.57 -20.42
N GLY A 253 5.27 -11.05 -20.47
CA GLY A 253 4.78 -12.05 -19.54
C GLY A 253 3.36 -12.47 -19.85
N LYS A 254 2.85 -13.39 -19.03
CA LYS A 254 1.45 -13.80 -19.02
C LYS A 254 0.92 -13.65 -17.62
N THR A 255 -0.17 -12.92 -17.48
CA THR A 255 -0.91 -12.78 -16.24
C THR A 255 -1.97 -13.88 -16.14
N PHE A 256 -2.06 -14.52 -14.99
CA PHE A 256 -3.00 -15.57 -14.70
C PHE A 256 -3.50 -15.50 -13.25
N LEU A 257 -4.66 -16.09 -13.02
CA LEU A 257 -5.19 -16.36 -11.69
C LEU A 257 -4.77 -17.78 -11.28
N LEU A 258 -3.99 -17.92 -10.22
CA LEU A 258 -3.74 -19.18 -9.54
C LEU A 258 -4.90 -19.43 -8.57
N ARG A 259 -5.61 -20.55 -8.76
CA ARG A 259 -6.68 -21.02 -7.87
C ARG A 259 -6.23 -22.28 -7.16
N THR A 260 -6.40 -22.33 -5.84
CA THR A 260 -6.10 -23.49 -5.00
C THR A 260 -7.36 -23.89 -4.23
N ASN A 261 -7.86 -25.11 -4.43
CA ASN A 261 -8.99 -25.61 -3.66
C ASN A 261 -8.63 -25.81 -2.19
N LYS A 262 -9.44 -25.31 -1.26
CA LYS A 262 -9.16 -25.37 0.18
C LYS A 262 -9.17 -26.79 0.76
N THR A 263 -9.94 -27.70 0.15
CA THR A 263 -10.14 -29.07 0.66
C THR A 263 -9.23 -30.07 -0.04
N THR A 264 -9.20 -30.07 -1.37
CA THR A 264 -8.41 -31.04 -2.15
C THR A 264 -6.98 -30.58 -2.37
N LEU A 265 -6.69 -29.29 -2.16
CA LEU A 265 -5.40 -28.64 -2.46
C LEU A 265 -5.01 -28.71 -3.94
N GLU A 266 -5.94 -29.10 -4.82
CA GLU A 266 -5.76 -29.06 -6.27
C GLU A 266 -5.59 -27.62 -6.74
N GLN A 267 -4.66 -27.43 -7.68
CA GLN A 267 -4.27 -26.12 -8.18
C GLN A 267 -4.47 -26.04 -9.69
N ASN A 268 -5.00 -24.90 -10.15
CA ASN A 268 -5.15 -24.61 -11.56
C ASN A 268 -4.85 -23.14 -11.85
N THR A 269 -4.35 -22.88 -13.04
CA THR A 269 -4.11 -21.52 -13.54
C THR A 269 -5.17 -21.16 -14.58
N ILE A 270 -5.68 -19.94 -14.48
CA ILE A 270 -6.68 -19.39 -15.41
C ILE A 270 -6.04 -18.18 -16.08
N PHE A 271 -5.80 -18.28 -17.38
CA PHE A 271 -5.19 -17.20 -18.16
C PHE A 271 -6.05 -15.93 -18.13
N MET A 272 -5.40 -14.78 -17.95
CA MET A 272 -6.07 -13.48 -17.92
C MET A 272 -5.73 -12.64 -19.15
N TYR A 273 -4.45 -12.32 -19.36
CA TYR A 273 -3.96 -11.58 -20.53
C TYR A 273 -2.45 -11.74 -20.72
N ASN A 274 -1.95 -11.33 -21.89
CA ASN A 274 -0.52 -11.23 -22.16
C ASN A 274 -0.02 -9.82 -21.85
N GLU A 275 1.11 -9.73 -21.16
CA GLU A 275 1.77 -8.46 -20.85
C GLU A 275 2.69 -8.09 -22.01
N LYS A 276 2.46 -6.90 -22.59
CA LYS A 276 3.39 -6.31 -23.57
C LYS A 276 4.46 -5.44 -22.90
N ASN A 277 4.16 -4.97 -21.69
CA ASN A 277 5.02 -4.16 -20.84
C ASN A 277 4.60 -4.39 -19.38
N SER A 278 5.30 -5.28 -18.68
CA SER A 278 5.05 -5.69 -17.29
C SER A 278 5.15 -4.52 -16.31
N THR A 279 6.00 -3.54 -16.59
CA THR A 279 6.08 -2.30 -15.79
C THR A 279 4.78 -1.48 -15.92
N ALA A 280 4.21 -1.41 -17.12
CA ALA A 280 2.97 -0.69 -17.35
C ALA A 280 1.72 -1.44 -16.89
N THR A 281 1.73 -2.77 -16.87
CA THR A 281 0.62 -3.60 -16.36
C THR A 281 0.70 -3.85 -14.86
N SER A 282 1.84 -3.62 -14.21
CA SER A 282 1.97 -3.72 -12.75
C SER A 282 0.95 -2.82 -12.04
N PRO A 283 0.16 -3.37 -11.10
CA PRO A 283 -0.96 -2.67 -10.48
C PRO A 283 -0.50 -1.44 -9.69
N PHE A 284 -1.42 -0.48 -9.52
CA PHE A 284 -1.16 0.75 -8.77
C PHE A 284 -0.81 0.48 -7.29
N SER A 285 -1.45 -0.54 -6.70
CA SER A 285 -1.24 -0.96 -5.32
C SER A 285 -1.28 -2.48 -5.23
N LEU A 286 -0.15 -3.15 -4.97
CA LEU A 286 -0.12 -4.63 -4.91
C LEU A 286 -1.11 -5.19 -3.88
N ASN A 287 -1.15 -4.59 -2.68
CA ASN A 287 -2.02 -5.05 -1.58
C ASN A 287 -3.51 -4.70 -1.76
N ASN A 288 -3.84 -3.84 -2.71
CA ASN A 288 -5.20 -3.36 -2.97
C ASN A 288 -5.56 -3.45 -4.47
N SER A 289 -4.95 -4.38 -5.21
CA SER A 289 -5.17 -4.56 -6.65
C SER A 289 -6.30 -5.53 -6.97
N ALA A 290 -6.76 -6.31 -5.98
CA ALA A 290 -7.78 -7.32 -6.18
C ALA A 290 -8.74 -7.42 -4.99
N TYR A 291 -9.97 -7.87 -5.26
CA TYR A 291 -11.04 -7.96 -4.26
C TYR A 291 -12.11 -8.98 -4.68
N ILE A 292 -12.85 -9.54 -3.72
CA ILE A 292 -14.03 -10.36 -3.99
C ILE A 292 -15.27 -9.59 -3.54
N TYR A 293 -16.23 -9.44 -4.44
CA TYR A 293 -17.52 -8.83 -4.17
C TYR A 293 -18.64 -9.67 -4.80
N ASN A 294 -19.63 -10.08 -4.00
CA ASN A 294 -20.75 -10.95 -4.42
C ASN A 294 -20.30 -12.22 -5.18
N ASP A 295 -19.35 -12.96 -4.61
CA ASP A 295 -18.74 -14.18 -5.19
C ASP A 295 -18.02 -13.96 -6.55
N GLU A 296 -17.75 -12.72 -6.94
CA GLU A 296 -17.03 -12.39 -8.18
C GLU A 296 -15.71 -11.72 -7.80
N LEU A 297 -14.60 -12.23 -8.36
CA LEU A 297 -13.26 -11.69 -8.13
C LEU A 297 -13.00 -10.56 -9.12
N TYR A 298 -12.42 -9.47 -8.65
CA TYR A 298 -12.02 -8.30 -9.43
C TYR A 298 -10.52 -8.09 -9.27
N PHE A 299 -9.83 -7.76 -10.36
CA PHE A 299 -8.42 -7.38 -10.37
C PHE A 299 -8.23 -6.17 -11.30
N ILE A 300 -7.54 -5.13 -10.83
CA ILE A 300 -7.17 -3.96 -11.63
C ILE A 300 -5.67 -3.96 -11.89
N ASN A 301 -5.29 -3.86 -13.16
CA ASN A 301 -3.90 -3.73 -13.57
C ASN A 301 -3.46 -2.25 -13.64
N GLY A 302 -2.17 -2.03 -13.90
CA GLY A 302 -1.58 -0.70 -14.03
C GLY A 302 -1.99 0.12 -15.26
N LEU A 303 -2.72 -0.47 -16.20
CA LEU A 303 -3.28 0.23 -17.35
C LEU A 303 -4.70 0.74 -17.10
N GLY A 304 -5.26 0.43 -15.92
CA GLY A 304 -6.63 0.74 -15.55
C GLY A 304 -7.65 -0.28 -16.05
N ASP A 305 -7.22 -1.44 -16.55
CA ASP A 305 -8.14 -2.50 -16.97
C ASP A 305 -8.54 -3.35 -15.76
N VAL A 306 -9.85 -3.51 -15.58
CA VAL A 306 -10.44 -4.35 -14.55
C VAL A 306 -10.86 -5.67 -15.16
N TYR A 307 -10.23 -6.75 -14.71
CA TYR A 307 -10.56 -8.12 -15.05
C TYR A 307 -11.40 -8.74 -13.95
N THR A 308 -12.23 -9.71 -14.32
CA THR A 308 -13.06 -10.43 -13.37
C THR A 308 -13.05 -11.92 -13.61
N TYR A 309 -13.18 -12.67 -12.52
CA TYR A 309 -13.37 -14.11 -12.53
C TYR A 309 -14.64 -14.49 -11.78
N ASN A 310 -15.49 -15.27 -12.44
CA ASN A 310 -16.69 -15.84 -11.85
C ASN A 310 -16.48 -17.34 -11.57
N PRO A 311 -16.39 -17.75 -10.30
CA PRO A 311 -16.13 -19.14 -9.93
C PRO A 311 -17.29 -20.09 -10.29
N LYS A 312 -18.53 -19.59 -10.42
CA LYS A 312 -19.71 -20.43 -10.69
C LYS A 312 -19.74 -21.00 -12.11
N ASN A 313 -19.13 -20.31 -13.07
CA ASN A 313 -19.08 -20.74 -14.47
C ASN A 313 -17.64 -20.82 -15.02
N ASP A 314 -16.64 -20.72 -14.14
CA ASP A 314 -15.21 -20.79 -14.46
C ASP A 314 -14.77 -19.80 -15.56
N ALA A 315 -15.34 -18.60 -15.57
CA ALA A 315 -15.11 -17.62 -16.63
C ALA A 315 -14.25 -16.43 -16.17
N MET A 316 -13.15 -16.20 -16.89
CA MET A 316 -12.32 -14.99 -16.80
C MET A 316 -12.69 -14.02 -17.94
N SER A 317 -12.84 -12.73 -17.63
CA SER A 317 -13.14 -11.71 -18.64
C SER A 317 -12.60 -10.32 -18.28
N HIS A 318 -12.35 -9.50 -19.29
CA HIS A 318 -12.24 -8.05 -19.11
C HIS A 318 -13.62 -7.49 -18.78
N LYS A 319 -13.75 -6.74 -17.68
CA LYS A 319 -15.02 -6.20 -17.20
C LYS A 319 -15.24 -4.77 -17.69
N PHE A 320 -14.27 -3.89 -17.43
CA PHE A 320 -14.27 -2.49 -17.85
C PHE A 320 -12.85 -1.91 -17.74
N SER A 321 -12.67 -0.71 -18.25
CA SER A 321 -11.44 0.07 -18.05
C SER A 321 -11.81 1.39 -17.38
N ILE A 322 -11.03 1.81 -16.39
CA ILE A 322 -11.12 3.18 -15.88
C ILE A 322 -10.49 4.13 -16.89
N ASP A 323 -10.91 5.41 -16.88
CA ASP A 323 -10.34 6.41 -17.77
C ASP A 323 -8.89 6.72 -17.33
N TYR A 324 -7.90 6.07 -17.93
CA TYR A 324 -6.48 6.24 -17.61
C TYR A 324 -5.63 6.31 -18.90
N HIS A 325 -4.90 7.42 -19.04
CA HIS A 325 -4.21 7.78 -20.28
C HIS A 325 -2.73 7.42 -20.30
N VAL A 326 -2.12 7.11 -19.15
CA VAL A 326 -0.70 6.73 -19.06
C VAL A 326 -0.56 5.24 -19.35
N LYS A 327 0.28 4.87 -20.32
CA LYS A 327 0.42 3.49 -20.81
C LYS A 327 1.87 2.99 -20.86
N ASP A 328 2.82 3.82 -20.45
CA ASP A 328 4.26 3.52 -20.50
C ASP A 328 4.82 2.97 -19.17
N GLY A 329 4.04 3.03 -18.09
CA GLY A 329 4.40 2.56 -16.75
C GLY A 329 4.96 3.65 -15.84
N VAL A 330 5.06 4.91 -16.29
CA VAL A 330 5.36 6.02 -15.40
C VAL A 330 4.19 6.25 -14.44
N ARG A 331 4.47 6.25 -13.14
CA ARG A 331 3.46 6.48 -12.09
C ARG A 331 3.71 7.78 -11.34
N TYR A 332 2.62 8.40 -10.93
CA TYR A 332 2.58 9.64 -10.16
C TYR A 332 1.85 9.41 -8.82
N ASN A 333 2.16 8.29 -8.15
CA ASN A 333 1.60 7.88 -6.88
C ASN A 333 0.11 7.50 -6.92
N GLU A 334 -0.43 7.10 -8.08
CA GLU A 334 -1.77 6.54 -8.16
C GLU A 334 -1.88 5.28 -7.29
N GLN A 335 -3.03 5.07 -6.67
CA GLN A 335 -3.30 3.94 -5.78
C GLN A 335 -4.75 3.46 -5.97
N THR A 336 -5.02 2.20 -5.67
CA THR A 336 -6.37 1.63 -5.71
C THR A 336 -6.81 1.14 -4.34
N TYR A 337 -8.11 1.13 -4.11
CA TYR A 337 -8.71 0.51 -2.94
C TYR A 337 -10.10 0.00 -3.28
N PHE A 338 -10.38 -1.26 -2.95
CA PHE A 338 -11.69 -1.86 -3.12
C PHE A 338 -12.43 -1.88 -1.79
N GLU A 339 -13.70 -1.51 -1.81
CA GLU A 339 -14.57 -1.62 -0.64
C GLU A 339 -16.03 -1.70 -1.11
N ASN A 340 -16.78 -2.66 -0.55
CA ASN A 340 -18.16 -2.92 -0.92
C ASN A 340 -18.30 -3.10 -2.45
N ASP A 341 -19.23 -2.37 -3.08
CA ASP A 341 -19.51 -2.44 -4.51
C ASP A 341 -18.59 -1.54 -5.36
N SER A 342 -17.53 -1.00 -4.76
CA SER A 342 -16.79 0.14 -5.29
C SER A 342 -15.29 -0.08 -5.42
N LEU A 343 -14.74 0.45 -6.51
CA LEU A 343 -13.32 0.68 -6.70
C LEU A 343 -13.04 2.17 -6.52
N TYR A 344 -12.20 2.51 -5.56
CA TYR A 344 -11.65 3.84 -5.35
C TYR A 344 -10.28 3.94 -6.00
N VAL A 345 -10.02 5.05 -6.68
CA VAL A 345 -8.74 5.29 -7.35
C VAL A 345 -8.23 6.66 -6.96
N LEU A 346 -7.07 6.71 -6.29
CA LEU A 346 -6.30 7.94 -6.16
C LEU A 346 -5.64 8.24 -7.50
N ARG A 347 -5.85 9.46 -8.00
CA ARG A 347 -5.35 9.93 -9.29
C ARG A 347 -4.46 11.13 -9.13
N TYR A 348 -3.62 11.32 -10.13
CA TYR A 348 -2.79 12.50 -10.32
C TYR A 348 -3.02 13.08 -11.72
N ASP A 349 -3.15 14.41 -11.81
CA ASP A 349 -3.22 15.15 -13.08
C ASP A 349 -2.48 16.48 -12.92
N GLU A 350 -1.36 16.62 -13.63
CA GLU A 350 -0.52 17.82 -13.59
C GLU A 350 -1.20 19.09 -14.12
N LYS A 351 -2.29 18.94 -14.89
CA LYS A 351 -3.02 20.06 -15.50
C LYS A 351 -4.05 20.68 -14.57
N ARG A 352 -4.37 20.02 -13.45
CA ARG A 352 -5.32 20.51 -12.44
C ARG A 352 -4.64 21.44 -11.45
N ASN A 353 -5.42 22.36 -10.87
CA ASN A 353 -4.96 23.23 -9.79
C ASN A 353 -4.60 22.42 -8.54
N ASN A 354 -5.46 21.46 -8.19
CA ASN A 354 -5.19 20.43 -7.19
C ASN A 354 -4.87 19.15 -7.97
N LYS A 355 -3.62 18.70 -7.93
CA LYS A 355 -3.19 17.61 -8.81
C LYS A 355 -3.77 16.26 -8.42
N TYR A 356 -4.12 16.08 -7.15
CA TYR A 356 -4.63 14.81 -6.63
C TYR A 356 -6.15 14.84 -6.48
N TYR A 357 -6.79 13.73 -6.80
CA TYR A 357 -8.23 13.53 -6.65
C TYR A 357 -8.55 12.03 -6.47
N ILE A 358 -9.72 11.73 -5.88
CA ILE A 358 -10.21 10.35 -5.74
C ILE A 358 -11.41 10.17 -6.66
N GLU A 359 -11.39 9.12 -7.47
CA GLU A 359 -12.54 8.65 -8.24
C GLU A 359 -13.17 7.42 -7.56
N ARG A 360 -14.50 7.30 -7.63
CA ARG A 360 -15.24 6.09 -7.23
C ARG A 360 -15.90 5.48 -8.45
N TYR A 361 -15.67 4.20 -8.69
CA TYR A 361 -16.29 3.42 -9.76
C TYR A 361 -17.15 2.31 -9.15
N ASN A 362 -18.33 2.06 -9.72
CA ASN A 362 -19.14 0.91 -9.33
C ASN A 362 -18.63 -0.36 -10.06
N LEU A 363 -18.29 -1.40 -9.30
CA LEU A 363 -17.66 -2.62 -9.81
C LEU A 363 -18.53 -3.35 -10.85
N LYS A 364 -19.85 -3.37 -10.63
CA LYS A 364 -20.78 -4.09 -11.50
C LYS A 364 -20.94 -3.43 -12.87
N THR A 365 -20.99 -2.10 -12.90
CA THR A 365 -21.30 -1.33 -14.12
C THR A 365 -20.09 -0.70 -14.79
N GLY A 366 -18.95 -0.61 -14.09
CA GLY A 366 -17.75 0.10 -14.53
C GLY A 366 -17.92 1.62 -14.63
N LYS A 367 -19.08 2.17 -14.23
CA LYS A 367 -19.34 3.61 -14.31
C LYS A 367 -18.67 4.35 -13.16
N ARG A 368 -18.03 5.47 -13.49
CA ARG A 368 -17.57 6.45 -12.49
C ARG A 368 -18.79 7.08 -11.82
N ILE A 369 -18.91 6.91 -10.51
CA ILE A 369 -20.02 7.39 -9.69
C ILE A 369 -19.73 8.81 -9.17
N SER A 370 -18.49 9.05 -8.74
CA SER A 370 -18.10 10.36 -8.21
C SER A 370 -16.61 10.62 -8.38
N GLU A 371 -16.26 11.90 -8.24
CA GLU A 371 -14.89 12.41 -8.20
C GLU A 371 -14.81 13.46 -7.09
N GLN A 372 -13.71 13.48 -6.34
CA GLN A 372 -13.43 14.49 -5.33
C GLN A 372 -11.98 14.98 -5.45
N GLU A 373 -11.80 16.27 -5.68
CA GLU A 373 -10.47 16.90 -5.61
C GLU A 373 -9.91 16.88 -4.19
N ILE A 374 -8.58 16.77 -4.09
CA ILE A 374 -7.86 16.81 -2.82
C ILE A 374 -6.92 18.01 -2.78
N GLN A 375 -7.15 18.89 -1.81
CA GLN A 375 -6.34 20.08 -1.58
C GLN A 375 -5.21 19.78 -0.60
N GLY A 376 -4.00 20.26 -0.89
CA GLY A 376 -2.92 20.35 0.09
C GLY A 376 -1.89 19.21 0.11
N ILE A 377 -2.10 18.11 -0.63
CA ILE A 377 -1.11 17.01 -0.73
C ILE A 377 0.24 17.54 -1.24
N GLU A 378 0.23 18.35 -2.30
CA GLU A 378 1.46 18.89 -2.90
C GLU A 378 2.26 19.76 -1.92
N SER A 379 1.56 20.57 -1.11
CA SER A 379 2.19 21.39 -0.07
C SER A 379 2.81 20.51 1.01
N ILE A 380 2.15 19.43 1.43
CA ILE A 380 2.69 18.46 2.40
C ILE A 380 3.94 17.80 1.83
N LEU A 381 3.88 17.25 0.61
CA LEU A 381 5.01 16.56 -0.03
C LEU A 381 6.18 17.51 -0.33
N ALA A 382 5.91 18.80 -0.59
CA ALA A 382 6.96 19.80 -0.78
C ALA A 382 7.80 20.06 0.49
N THR A 383 7.34 19.63 1.66
CA THR A 383 8.12 19.73 2.92
C THR A 383 9.23 18.68 3.06
N VAL A 384 9.28 17.71 2.14
CA VAL A 384 10.39 16.75 2.07
C VAL A 384 11.67 17.48 1.67
N LYS A 385 12.70 17.38 2.50
CA LYS A 385 14.00 18.07 2.34
C LYS A 385 15.16 17.07 2.34
N GLY A 386 16.35 17.55 2.00
CA GLY A 386 17.59 16.76 2.08
C GLY A 386 17.78 15.78 0.92
N GLY A 387 17.25 16.11 -0.27
CA GLY A 387 17.39 15.29 -1.47
C GLY A 387 16.57 13.99 -1.46
N LYS A 388 15.73 13.79 -0.44
CA LYS A 388 14.82 12.64 -0.35
C LYS A 388 13.59 12.84 -1.23
N LYS A 389 12.99 11.73 -1.65
CA LYS A 389 11.69 11.64 -2.30
C LYS A 389 10.84 10.63 -1.55
N VAL A 390 9.52 10.84 -1.58
CA VAL A 390 8.55 9.90 -1.01
C VAL A 390 7.57 9.47 -2.09
N TYR A 391 7.11 8.23 -2.01
CA TYR A 391 6.18 7.61 -2.95
C TYR A 391 5.01 7.02 -2.17
N ALA A 392 3.82 6.96 -2.80
CA ALA A 392 2.67 6.31 -2.18
C ALA A 392 2.87 4.79 -2.16
N TYR A 393 2.55 4.17 -1.02
CA TYR A 393 2.57 2.72 -0.85
C TYR A 393 1.23 2.13 -0.41
N ASP A 394 0.35 2.94 0.19
CA ASP A 394 -0.98 2.47 0.59
C ASP A 394 -2.02 3.59 0.54
N PHE A 395 -3.27 3.18 0.34
CA PHE A 395 -4.47 4.02 0.26
C PHE A 395 -5.65 3.25 0.85
N LYS A 396 -6.33 3.85 1.82
CA LYS A 396 -7.51 3.28 2.47
C LYS A 396 -8.64 4.31 2.53
N MET A 397 -9.86 3.83 2.33
CA MET A 397 -11.07 4.58 2.70
C MET A 397 -11.39 4.33 4.18
N LEU A 398 -11.81 5.39 4.87
CA LEU A 398 -12.16 5.41 6.30
C LEU A 398 -13.66 5.68 6.52
N LEU A 399 -14.47 5.52 5.48
CA LEU A 399 -15.91 5.76 5.56
C LEU A 399 -16.59 4.68 6.42
N SER A 400 -17.48 5.11 7.31
CA SER A 400 -18.40 4.21 8.01
C SER A 400 -19.35 3.54 7.00
N LYS A 401 -19.78 2.31 7.28
CA LYS A 401 -20.83 1.59 6.52
C LYS A 401 -22.14 2.37 6.34
N THR A 402 -22.35 3.46 7.09
CA THR A 402 -23.55 4.31 7.04
C THR A 402 -23.44 5.50 6.08
N ASP A 403 -22.26 5.77 5.52
CA ASP A 403 -22.01 6.97 4.69
C ASP A 403 -22.02 6.66 3.18
N ASP A 404 -22.50 5.46 2.78
CA ASP A 404 -22.65 5.00 1.39
C ASP A 404 -24.00 5.40 0.75
#